data_AF-W5W6D5-F1
#
_entry.id   AF-W5W6D5-F1
#
_cell.length_a   1.000
_cell.length_b   1.000
_cell.length_c   1.000
_cell.angle_alpha   90.00
_cell.angle_beta   90.00
_cell.angle_gamma   90.00
#
_symmetry.space_group_name_H-M   'P 1'
#
loop_
_entity.id
_entity.type
_entity.pdbx_description
1 polymer ?
#
loop_
_entity_poly.entity_id
_entity_poly.type
_entity_poly.pdbx_seq_one_letter_code
_entity_poly.pdbx_strand_id
1 'polypeptide(L)'
;MYRTQKPSIRRRAGLSLLLLPPLLFCFLFFGLSYLVAPEPDITVQTGIGSATVDGRDLVLVPYERHGPRGMFQLMTEDMFQVRLAATDPATGKVRWDTQLSDRLVWEATVLAAGQRYAYLATDSGLAIVDIRDGSIAARGDGVAGLGGSFVAKRSAYGYDARRHRVVAMNADGTILAIPLDTLVAKPTEEDATTWASALAPDRARITSPGATASQATLGSGERVEVRARPAGAPGRVLVRVTADGRAIPIGGAVFQQAAVVVDGPRAVGDGAGSVLVAHNRSVNDTGAALSAVSLATGAVTGSLTVDSAPAKAIALPGGGTVLATRETLVVLGADGHLTASRIGATDFFGNPT
;
A
#
# COMPACT_ATOMS: atom_id res chain seq x y z
N MET A 1 -53.29 -54.97 -20.94
CA MET A 1 -52.66 -54.04 -21.91
C MET A 1 -52.16 -52.82 -21.15
N TYR A 2 -50.83 -52.65 -21.08
CA TYR A 2 -50.17 -51.51 -20.40
C TYR A 2 -50.52 -50.20 -21.12
N ARG A 3 -51.15 -49.26 -20.42
CA ARG A 3 -51.50 -47.93 -20.96
C ARG A 3 -50.33 -46.98 -20.67
N THR A 4 -49.47 -46.79 -21.66
CA THR A 4 -48.32 -45.88 -21.61
C THR A 4 -48.81 -44.44 -21.48
N GLN A 5 -48.71 -43.87 -20.28
CA GLN A 5 -49.12 -42.50 -19.99
C GLN A 5 -48.04 -41.53 -20.52
N LYS A 6 -48.30 -40.89 -21.66
CA LYS A 6 -47.41 -39.85 -22.23
C LYS A 6 -47.37 -38.64 -21.28
N PRO A 7 -46.22 -38.27 -20.70
CA PRO A 7 -46.12 -37.09 -19.87
C PRO A 7 -46.41 -35.83 -20.70
N SER A 8 -47.36 -35.02 -20.26
CA SER A 8 -47.81 -33.82 -20.95
C SER A 8 -46.81 -32.67 -20.74
N ILE A 9 -45.95 -32.45 -21.74
CA ILE A 9 -44.89 -31.41 -21.75
C ILE A 9 -45.47 -29.97 -21.78
N ARG A 10 -46.78 -29.79 -21.96
CA ARG A 10 -47.38 -28.47 -22.24
C ARG A 10 -47.49 -27.47 -21.06
N ARG A 11 -47.23 -27.86 -19.80
CA ARG A 11 -47.35 -26.93 -18.66
C ARG A 11 -46.08 -26.14 -18.29
N ARG A 12 -44.90 -26.46 -18.84
CA ARG A 12 -43.64 -25.77 -18.48
C ARG A 12 -43.34 -24.51 -19.30
N ALA A 13 -43.95 -24.35 -20.48
CA ALA A 13 -43.67 -23.22 -21.37
C ALA A 13 -44.21 -21.87 -20.85
N GLY A 14 -45.37 -21.87 -20.18
CA GLY A 14 -46.02 -20.64 -19.70
C GLY A 14 -45.25 -19.91 -18.58
N LEU A 15 -44.63 -20.67 -17.67
CA LEU A 15 -43.85 -20.08 -16.58
C LEU A 15 -42.55 -19.42 -17.06
N SER A 16 -41.96 -19.97 -18.14
CA SER A 16 -40.69 -19.50 -18.69
C SER A 16 -40.85 -18.12 -19.36
N LEU A 17 -41.97 -17.88 -20.05
CA LEU A 17 -42.25 -16.56 -20.67
C LEU A 17 -42.57 -15.47 -19.64
N LEU A 18 -43.17 -15.82 -18.50
CA LEU A 18 -43.47 -14.86 -17.42
C LEU A 18 -42.22 -14.37 -16.69
N LEU A 19 -41.18 -15.21 -16.59
CA LEU A 19 -39.92 -14.85 -15.95
C LEU A 19 -38.95 -14.12 -16.88
N LEU A 20 -39.20 -14.12 -18.19
CA LEU A 20 -38.29 -13.50 -19.16
C LEU A 20 -38.16 -11.97 -18.95
N PRO A 21 -39.25 -11.18 -18.81
CA PRO A 21 -39.12 -9.74 -18.56
C PRO A 21 -38.33 -9.36 -17.30
N PRO A 22 -38.59 -9.93 -16.10
CA PRO A 22 -37.80 -9.59 -14.91
C PRO A 22 -36.35 -10.08 -15.01
N LEU A 23 -36.08 -11.23 -15.64
CA LEU A 23 -34.71 -11.69 -15.87
C LEU A 23 -33.95 -10.75 -16.81
N LEU A 24 -34.59 -10.32 -17.90
CA LEU A 24 -34.02 -9.35 -18.84
C LEU A 24 -33.78 -8.00 -18.15
N PHE A 25 -34.75 -7.54 -17.35
CA PHE A 25 -34.58 -6.33 -16.55
C PHE A 25 -33.41 -6.47 -15.58
N CYS A 26 -33.31 -7.56 -14.81
CA CYS A 26 -32.17 -7.80 -13.91
C CYS A 26 -30.85 -7.85 -14.69
N PHE A 27 -30.80 -8.52 -15.84
CA PHE A 27 -29.60 -8.58 -16.67
C PHE A 27 -29.18 -7.20 -17.20
N LEU A 28 -30.12 -6.42 -17.71
CA LEU A 28 -29.83 -5.05 -18.18
C LEU A 28 -29.49 -4.12 -17.02
N PHE A 29 -30.24 -4.18 -15.93
CA PHE A 29 -30.08 -3.26 -14.81
C PHE A 29 -28.82 -3.55 -13.99
N PHE A 30 -28.49 -4.82 -13.74
CA PHE A 30 -27.29 -5.19 -12.98
C PHE A 30 -26.09 -5.54 -13.87
N GLY A 31 -26.30 -6.33 -14.92
CA GLY A 31 -25.22 -6.77 -15.81
C GLY A 31 -24.72 -5.66 -16.73
N LEU A 32 -25.62 -4.96 -17.45
CA LEU A 32 -25.19 -3.87 -18.33
C LEU A 32 -24.65 -2.69 -17.53
N SER A 33 -25.26 -2.33 -16.40
CA SER A 33 -24.74 -1.24 -15.55
C SER A 33 -23.33 -1.53 -15.05
N TYR A 34 -23.00 -2.79 -14.77
CA TYR A 34 -21.65 -3.19 -14.41
C TYR A 34 -20.63 -3.01 -15.54
N LEU A 35 -21.03 -3.32 -16.78
CA LEU A 35 -20.17 -3.22 -17.96
C LEU A 35 -19.92 -1.78 -18.42
N VAL A 36 -20.85 -0.86 -18.16
CA VAL A 36 -20.75 0.55 -18.56
C VAL A 36 -20.37 1.49 -17.42
N ALA A 37 -20.31 0.99 -16.17
CA ALA A 37 -19.90 1.80 -15.04
C ALA A 37 -18.42 2.21 -15.19
N PRO A 38 -18.08 3.45 -14.81
CA PRO A 38 -16.68 3.87 -14.76
C PRO A 38 -15.90 2.97 -13.80
N GLU A 39 -14.60 2.85 -14.06
CA GLU A 39 -13.70 2.20 -13.10
C GLU A 39 -13.73 2.98 -11.78
N PRO A 40 -13.67 2.27 -10.64
CA PRO A 40 -13.58 2.93 -9.35
C PRO A 40 -12.24 3.68 -9.25
N ASP A 41 -12.27 4.85 -8.64
CA ASP A 41 -11.06 5.59 -8.31
C ASP A 41 -10.33 4.87 -7.17
N ILE A 42 -9.02 4.67 -7.34
CA ILE A 42 -8.16 4.02 -6.34
C ILE A 42 -7.22 5.07 -5.75
N THR A 43 -6.98 4.99 -4.44
CA THR A 43 -5.95 5.80 -3.79
C THR A 43 -5.20 4.96 -2.76
N VAL A 44 -3.93 4.68 -3.03
CA VAL A 44 -3.03 3.97 -2.13
C VAL A 44 -2.78 4.81 -0.89
N GLN A 45 -2.89 4.20 0.28
CA GLN A 45 -2.59 4.84 1.56
C GLN A 45 -1.09 4.72 1.87
N THR A 46 -0.56 5.71 2.59
CA THR A 46 0.88 5.83 2.86
C THR A 46 1.43 4.72 3.77
N GLY A 47 0.55 4.03 4.49
CA GLY A 47 0.92 3.01 5.48
C GLY A 47 1.16 1.63 4.90
N ILE A 48 1.96 1.52 3.83
CA ILE A 48 2.36 0.22 3.26
C ILE A 48 3.33 -0.53 4.18
N GLY A 49 3.35 -1.86 4.07
CA GLY A 49 4.32 -2.71 4.76
C GLY A 49 4.76 -3.89 3.91
N SER A 50 5.68 -4.70 4.45
CA SER A 50 6.17 -5.91 3.79
C SER A 50 6.07 -7.11 4.72
N ALA A 51 5.94 -8.29 4.13
CA ALA A 51 5.94 -9.58 4.81
C ALA A 51 6.69 -10.60 3.96
N THR A 52 7.04 -11.75 4.56
CA THR A 52 7.57 -12.89 3.82
C THR A 52 6.70 -14.10 4.10
N VAL A 53 6.22 -14.77 3.04
CA VAL A 53 5.42 -15.99 3.13
C VAL A 53 6.07 -17.05 2.23
N ASP A 54 6.40 -18.19 2.82
CA ASP A 54 7.04 -19.32 2.12
C ASP A 54 8.31 -18.90 1.34
N GLY A 55 9.10 -18.00 1.93
CA GLY A 55 10.33 -17.46 1.34
C GLY A 55 10.12 -16.45 0.20
N ARG A 56 8.87 -15.98 -0.02
CA ARG A 56 8.54 -14.94 -0.99
C ARG A 56 8.13 -13.66 -0.30
N ASP A 57 8.65 -12.55 -0.79
CA ASP A 57 8.26 -11.23 -0.30
C ASP A 57 6.84 -10.89 -0.77
N LEU A 58 6.09 -10.24 0.10
CA LEU A 58 4.78 -9.67 -0.15
C LEU A 58 4.78 -8.21 0.28
N VAL A 59 4.11 -7.38 -0.51
CA VAL A 59 3.83 -5.99 -0.16
C VAL A 59 2.38 -5.90 0.30
N LEU A 60 2.18 -5.39 1.51
CA LEU A 60 0.87 -5.17 2.10
C LEU A 60 0.48 -3.71 1.88
N VAL A 61 -0.58 -3.49 1.12
CA VAL A 61 -0.94 -2.17 0.61
C VAL A 61 -2.37 -1.83 1.00
N PRO A 62 -2.55 -0.99 2.04
CA PRO A 62 -3.83 -0.40 2.29
C PRO A 62 -4.16 0.61 1.19
N TYR A 63 -5.39 0.58 0.68
CA TYR A 63 -5.85 1.52 -0.33
C TYR A 63 -7.35 1.79 -0.19
N GLU A 64 -7.75 2.95 -0.68
CA GLU A 64 -9.14 3.36 -0.80
C GLU A 64 -9.64 3.07 -2.20
N ARG A 65 -10.88 2.63 -2.28
CA ARG A 65 -11.61 2.41 -3.52
C ARG A 65 -12.91 3.20 -3.43
N HIS A 66 -13.04 4.17 -4.33
CA HIS A 66 -14.15 5.10 -4.40
C HIS A 66 -14.92 4.89 -5.70
N GLY A 67 -16.24 4.92 -5.61
CA GLY A 67 -17.10 4.96 -6.78
C GLY A 67 -17.81 3.64 -7.08
N PRO A 68 -19.01 3.73 -7.68
CA PRO A 68 -19.85 2.57 -7.92
C PRO A 68 -19.42 1.80 -9.16
N ARG A 69 -19.35 0.47 -9.06
CA ARG A 69 -19.22 -0.44 -10.20
C ARG A 69 -20.56 -1.12 -10.48
N GLY A 70 -21.48 -0.33 -11.01
CA GLY A 70 -22.84 -0.74 -11.36
C GLY A 70 -23.87 -0.51 -10.27
N MET A 71 -25.13 -0.80 -10.59
CA MET A 71 -26.29 -0.48 -9.74
C MET A 71 -26.33 -1.25 -8.42
N PHE A 72 -25.72 -2.43 -8.35
CA PHE A 72 -25.71 -3.23 -7.12
C PHE A 72 -24.97 -2.49 -5.99
N GLN A 73 -23.79 -1.93 -6.29
CA GLN A 73 -22.98 -1.20 -5.30
C GLN A 73 -23.64 0.12 -4.86
N LEU A 74 -24.37 0.79 -5.77
CA LEU A 74 -25.17 1.96 -5.43
C LEU A 74 -26.29 1.62 -4.43
N MET A 75 -26.93 0.46 -4.57
CA MET A 75 -28.02 0.05 -3.69
C MET A 75 -27.54 -0.41 -2.31
N THR A 76 -26.31 -0.90 -2.20
CA THR A 76 -25.72 -1.39 -0.94
C THR A 76 -24.88 -0.34 -0.21
N GLU A 77 -24.85 0.91 -0.70
CA GLU A 77 -24.03 2.02 -0.17
C GLU A 77 -22.52 1.70 -0.10
N ASP A 78 -22.07 0.70 -0.86
CA ASP A 78 -20.70 0.18 -0.85
C ASP A 78 -19.80 0.97 -1.82
N MET A 79 -19.93 2.31 -1.75
CA MET A 79 -19.23 3.26 -2.63
C MET A 79 -17.85 3.65 -2.09
N PHE A 80 -17.59 3.37 -0.82
CA PHE A 80 -16.39 3.76 -0.09
C PHE A 80 -15.82 2.52 0.60
N GLN A 81 -14.73 2.00 0.05
CA GLN A 81 -14.08 0.85 0.64
C GLN A 81 -12.65 1.21 1.01
N VAL A 82 -12.24 0.77 2.19
CA VAL A 82 -10.81 0.65 2.49
C VAL A 82 -10.46 -0.81 2.52
N ARG A 83 -9.42 -1.15 1.78
CA ARG A 83 -9.02 -2.51 1.50
C ARG A 83 -7.54 -2.68 1.79
N LEU A 84 -7.12 -3.93 1.92
CA LEU A 84 -5.73 -4.34 2.05
C LEU A 84 -5.46 -5.37 0.97
N ALA A 85 -4.55 -5.06 0.06
CA ALA A 85 -4.04 -6.03 -0.90
C ALA A 85 -2.68 -6.56 -0.44
N ALA A 86 -2.41 -7.85 -0.67
CA ALA A 86 -1.06 -8.38 -0.71
C ALA A 86 -0.63 -8.58 -2.16
N THR A 87 0.45 -7.91 -2.56
CA THR A 87 1.01 -8.01 -3.91
C THR A 87 2.37 -8.65 -3.88
N ASP A 88 2.60 -9.59 -4.80
CA ASP A 88 3.90 -10.21 -5.05
C ASP A 88 4.76 -9.20 -5.87
N PRO A 89 5.79 -8.58 -5.27
CA PRO A 89 6.54 -7.51 -5.91
C PRO A 89 7.37 -7.97 -7.11
N ALA A 90 7.70 -9.27 -7.20
CA ALA A 90 8.46 -9.80 -8.32
C ALA A 90 7.59 -9.92 -9.59
N THR A 91 6.28 -10.11 -9.43
CA THR A 91 5.36 -10.34 -10.55
C THR A 91 4.32 -9.24 -10.74
N GLY A 92 4.14 -8.35 -9.76
CA GLY A 92 3.04 -7.40 -9.70
C GLY A 92 1.67 -8.04 -9.46
N LYS A 93 1.59 -9.35 -9.19
CA LYS A 93 0.30 -10.03 -9.02
C LYS A 93 -0.23 -9.86 -7.60
N VAL A 94 -1.52 -9.50 -7.50
CA VAL A 94 -2.27 -9.52 -6.24
C VAL A 94 -2.50 -10.98 -5.83
N ARG A 95 -2.15 -11.32 -4.59
CA ARG A 95 -2.36 -12.64 -3.97
C ARG A 95 -3.75 -12.75 -3.37
N TRP A 96 -4.12 -11.71 -2.61
CA TRP A 96 -5.42 -11.55 -2.00
C TRP A 96 -5.69 -10.07 -1.80
N ASP A 97 -6.96 -9.73 -1.66
CA ASP A 97 -7.45 -8.37 -1.45
C ASP A 97 -8.68 -8.42 -0.55
N THR A 98 -8.55 -7.83 0.64
CA THR A 98 -9.53 -7.91 1.72
C THR A 98 -10.09 -6.55 2.04
N GLN A 99 -11.42 -6.43 2.05
CA GLN A 99 -12.09 -5.24 2.54
C GLN A 99 -11.94 -5.13 4.07
N LEU A 100 -11.37 -4.01 4.52
CA LEU A 100 -11.23 -3.68 5.92
C LEU A 100 -12.44 -2.89 6.44
N SER A 101 -12.95 -1.93 5.66
CA SER A 101 -14.07 -1.08 6.03
C SER A 101 -14.88 -0.63 4.81
N ASP A 102 -16.14 -0.29 5.06
CA ASP A 102 -17.13 0.32 4.16
C ASP A 102 -17.35 1.82 4.48
N ARG A 103 -16.50 2.43 5.32
CA ARG A 103 -16.68 3.82 5.78
C ARG A 103 -15.96 4.83 4.89
N LEU A 104 -16.62 5.96 4.71
CA LEU A 104 -16.08 7.17 4.11
C LEU A 104 -15.02 7.80 5.04
N VAL A 105 -13.83 8.09 4.51
CA VAL A 105 -12.68 8.66 5.24
C VAL A 105 -12.23 7.75 6.38
N TRP A 106 -11.42 6.75 6.02
CA TRP A 106 -10.86 5.78 6.96
C TRP A 106 -9.42 5.47 6.57
N GLU A 107 -8.48 5.61 7.48
CA GLU A 107 -7.07 5.32 7.24
C GLU A 107 -6.64 3.99 7.86
N ALA A 108 -5.79 3.27 7.15
CA ALA A 108 -5.06 2.10 7.60
C ALA A 108 -3.56 2.27 7.42
N THR A 109 -2.81 1.67 8.33
CA THR A 109 -1.36 1.63 8.28
C THR A 109 -0.87 0.29 8.79
N VAL A 110 -0.11 -0.40 7.95
CA VAL A 110 0.60 -1.62 8.34
C VAL A 110 1.69 -1.23 9.32
N LEU A 111 1.57 -1.70 10.56
CA LEU A 111 2.54 -1.47 11.61
C LEU A 111 3.73 -2.41 11.49
N ALA A 112 3.42 -3.70 11.30
CA ALA A 112 4.37 -4.79 11.21
C ALA A 112 3.69 -6.05 10.66
N ALA A 113 4.50 -7.00 10.22
CA ALA A 113 4.06 -8.33 9.85
C ALA A 113 5.03 -9.36 10.44
N GLY A 114 4.47 -10.44 10.98
CA GLY A 114 5.22 -11.64 11.35
C GLY A 114 5.20 -12.68 10.22
N GLN A 115 5.30 -13.96 10.59
CA GLN A 115 5.21 -15.12 9.70
C GLN A 115 3.76 -15.50 9.36
N ARG A 116 2.82 -15.19 10.25
CA ARG A 116 1.41 -15.57 10.15
C ARG A 116 0.50 -14.36 10.09
N TYR A 117 0.78 -13.32 10.87
CA TYR A 117 -0.13 -12.18 11.00
C TYR A 117 0.48 -10.84 10.63
N ALA A 118 -0.28 -10.04 9.90
CA ALA A 118 -0.04 -8.62 9.68
C ALA A 118 -0.90 -7.80 10.64
N TYR A 119 -0.31 -6.73 11.18
CA TYR A 119 -0.94 -5.87 12.16
C TYR A 119 -1.14 -4.48 11.56
N LEU A 120 -2.38 -4.02 11.55
CA LEU A 120 -2.77 -2.76 10.96
C LEU A 120 -3.39 -1.85 12.01
N ALA A 121 -2.85 -0.65 12.14
CA ALA A 121 -3.50 0.42 12.88
C ALA A 121 -4.51 1.11 11.97
N THR A 122 -5.73 1.27 12.46
CA THR A 122 -6.84 1.83 11.69
C THR A 122 -7.61 2.85 12.52
N ASP A 123 -8.47 3.64 11.88
CA ASP A 123 -9.39 4.54 12.59
C ASP A 123 -10.46 3.80 13.40
N SER A 124 -10.60 2.49 13.22
CA SER A 124 -11.47 1.63 14.06
C SER A 124 -10.68 0.79 15.07
N GLY A 125 -9.40 1.08 15.27
CA GLY A 125 -8.53 0.34 16.18
C GLY A 125 -7.54 -0.58 15.47
N LEU A 126 -7.05 -1.60 16.17
CA LEU A 126 -6.17 -2.62 15.61
C LEU A 126 -6.95 -3.64 14.78
N ALA A 127 -6.47 -3.95 13.58
CA ALA A 127 -6.89 -5.11 12.80
C ALA A 127 -5.69 -6.05 12.61
N ILE A 128 -5.92 -7.36 12.80
CA ILE A 128 -4.93 -8.41 12.61
C ILE A 128 -5.41 -9.31 11.48
N VAL A 129 -4.60 -9.45 10.45
CA VAL A 129 -4.93 -10.16 9.20
C VAL A 129 -3.98 -11.34 9.01
N ASP A 130 -4.50 -12.51 8.66
CA ASP A 130 -3.67 -13.66 8.27
C ASP A 130 -3.01 -13.38 6.92
N ILE A 131 -1.68 -13.44 6.87
CA ILE A 131 -0.91 -13.03 5.69
C ILE A 131 -1.09 -14.03 4.55
N ARG A 132 -1.50 -15.28 4.82
CA ARG A 132 -1.60 -16.31 3.79
C ARG A 132 -2.80 -16.11 2.88
N ASP A 133 -3.95 -15.76 3.45
CA ASP A 133 -5.22 -15.66 2.72
C ASP A 133 -5.91 -14.30 2.83
N GLY A 134 -5.37 -13.38 3.63
CA GLY A 134 -5.93 -12.06 3.85
C GLY A 134 -7.13 -12.04 4.80
N SER A 135 -7.49 -13.15 5.44
CA SER A 135 -8.63 -13.20 6.35
C SER A 135 -8.38 -12.39 7.63
N ILE A 136 -9.42 -11.77 8.17
CA ILE A 136 -9.31 -10.99 9.41
C ILE A 136 -9.35 -11.95 10.59
N ALA A 137 -8.21 -12.10 11.27
CA ALA A 137 -8.07 -12.99 12.42
C ALA A 137 -8.64 -12.37 13.71
N ALA A 138 -8.46 -11.06 13.90
CA ALA A 138 -9.02 -10.32 15.03
C ALA A 138 -9.12 -8.82 14.72
N ARG A 139 -10.02 -8.10 15.40
CA ARG A 139 -10.17 -6.65 15.28
C ARG A 139 -10.65 -6.06 16.60
N GLY A 140 -10.10 -4.91 17.00
CA GLY A 140 -10.56 -4.14 18.16
C GLY A 140 -10.66 -4.99 19.42
N ASP A 141 -11.89 -5.12 19.94
CA ASP A 141 -12.25 -5.91 21.12
C ASP A 141 -12.10 -7.43 20.94
N GLY A 142 -12.09 -7.92 19.70
CA GLY A 142 -11.79 -9.30 19.37
C GLY A 142 -10.33 -9.71 19.56
N VAL A 143 -9.43 -8.76 19.81
CA VAL A 143 -8.03 -9.06 20.17
C VAL A 143 -7.96 -9.37 21.67
N ALA A 144 -7.60 -10.60 22.02
CA ALA A 144 -7.56 -11.06 23.40
C ALA A 144 -6.63 -10.16 24.23
N GLY A 145 -7.10 -9.67 25.36
CA GLY A 145 -6.36 -8.75 26.24
C GLY A 145 -6.49 -7.26 25.91
N LEU A 146 -6.92 -6.86 24.70
CA LEU A 146 -7.41 -5.50 24.45
C LEU A 146 -8.83 -5.35 25.00
N GLY A 147 -9.71 -6.29 24.65
CA GLY A 147 -11.11 -6.32 25.08
C GLY A 147 -11.87 -5.03 24.78
N GLY A 148 -12.94 -4.76 25.52
CA GLY A 148 -13.78 -3.57 25.33
C GLY A 148 -13.09 -2.22 25.60
N SER A 149 -11.89 -2.22 26.20
CA SER A 149 -11.10 -1.01 26.45
C SER A 149 -10.19 -0.62 25.28
N PHE A 150 -10.29 -1.26 24.10
CA PHE A 150 -9.49 -0.86 22.95
C PHE A 150 -9.81 0.59 22.52
N VAL A 151 -8.82 1.28 21.95
CA VAL A 151 -9.00 2.65 21.45
C VAL A 151 -9.17 2.60 19.93
N ALA A 152 -10.33 3.03 19.44
CA ALA A 152 -10.62 3.15 18.02
C ALA A 152 -9.92 4.37 17.39
N LYS A 153 -8.59 4.38 17.41
CA LYS A 153 -7.74 5.42 16.80
C LYS A 153 -6.41 4.82 16.36
N ARG A 154 -5.96 5.15 15.14
CA ARG A 154 -4.67 4.67 14.62
C ARG A 154 -3.47 5.06 15.50
N SER A 155 -3.49 6.26 16.08
CA SER A 155 -2.40 6.78 16.92
C SER A 155 -2.25 6.08 18.28
N ALA A 156 -3.21 5.23 18.67
CA ALA A 156 -3.11 4.40 19.86
C ALA A 156 -2.23 3.15 19.65
N TYR A 157 -1.69 2.95 18.44
CA TYR A 157 -0.89 1.77 18.10
C TYR A 157 0.45 2.15 17.47
N GLY A 158 1.45 1.31 17.70
CA GLY A 158 2.81 1.48 17.19
C GLY A 158 3.56 0.15 17.11
N TYR A 159 4.76 0.18 16.55
CA TYR A 159 5.62 -1.00 16.41
C TYR A 159 6.96 -0.80 17.12
N ASP A 160 7.27 -1.69 18.06
CA ASP A 160 8.56 -1.79 18.72
C ASP A 160 9.45 -2.75 17.92
N ALA A 161 10.24 -2.18 17.01
CA ALA A 161 11.16 -2.93 16.16
C ALA A 161 12.27 -3.64 16.94
N ARG A 162 12.65 -3.15 18.13
CA ARG A 162 13.72 -3.76 18.94
C ARG A 162 13.28 -5.07 19.57
N ARG A 163 11.99 -5.16 19.94
CA ARG A 163 11.42 -6.33 20.59
C ARG A 163 10.44 -7.11 19.71
N HIS A 164 10.32 -6.75 18.43
CA HIS A 164 9.44 -7.40 17.47
C HIS A 164 8.01 -7.58 18.01
N ARG A 165 7.40 -6.46 18.42
CA ARG A 165 6.05 -6.46 18.99
C ARG A 165 5.27 -5.21 18.60
N VAL A 166 3.97 -5.36 18.44
CA VAL A 166 3.04 -4.23 18.34
C VAL A 166 2.73 -3.73 19.74
N VAL A 167 2.70 -2.43 19.91
CA VAL A 167 2.36 -1.78 21.17
C VAL A 167 1.04 -1.04 21.00
N ALA A 168 0.17 -1.16 21.98
CA ALA A 168 -1.16 -0.55 22.02
C ALA A 168 -1.36 0.21 23.32
N MET A 169 -2.09 1.32 23.26
CA MET A 169 -2.62 2.02 24.44
C MET A 169 -4.12 1.77 24.51
N ASN A 170 -4.60 1.27 25.65
CA ASN A 170 -6.04 1.12 25.88
C ASN A 170 -6.67 2.42 26.44
N ALA A 171 -8.00 2.44 26.59
CA ALA A 171 -8.75 3.59 27.09
C ALA A 171 -8.37 4.00 28.53
N ASP A 172 -7.83 3.05 29.31
CA ASP A 172 -7.35 3.29 30.68
C ASP A 172 -5.91 3.86 30.71
N GLY A 173 -5.29 4.07 29.54
CA GLY A 173 -3.91 4.53 29.41
C GLY A 173 -2.85 3.45 29.66
N THR A 174 -3.26 2.20 29.84
CA THR A 174 -2.34 1.06 30.01
C THR A 174 -1.68 0.71 28.68
N ILE A 175 -0.36 0.51 28.73
CA ILE A 175 0.43 0.06 27.58
C ILE A 175 0.43 -1.46 27.52
N LEU A 176 0.00 -1.97 26.38
CA LEU A 176 -0.13 -3.38 26.08
C LEU A 176 0.84 -3.74 24.96
N ALA A 177 1.49 -4.89 25.07
CA ALA A 177 2.35 -5.46 24.05
C ALA A 177 1.69 -6.69 23.42
N ILE A 178 1.80 -6.80 22.10
CA ILE A 178 1.36 -7.93 21.29
C ILE A 178 2.59 -8.43 20.52
N PRO A 179 3.22 -9.52 20.95
CA PRO A 179 4.28 -10.16 20.18
C PRO A 179 3.78 -10.50 18.77
N LEU A 180 4.64 -10.35 17.75
CA LEU A 180 4.28 -10.75 16.39
C LEU A 180 3.86 -12.23 16.35
N ASP A 181 2.94 -12.56 15.45
CA ASP A 181 2.31 -13.87 15.28
C ASP A 181 1.45 -14.36 16.46
N THR A 182 1.06 -13.44 17.34
CA THR A 182 0.09 -13.70 18.40
C THR A 182 -1.14 -12.81 18.29
N LEU A 183 -2.27 -13.27 18.83
CA LEU A 183 -3.53 -12.51 18.92
C LEU A 183 -3.80 -12.00 20.34
N VAL A 184 -2.78 -12.02 21.21
CA VAL A 184 -2.92 -11.76 22.65
C VAL A 184 -2.10 -10.55 23.04
N ALA A 185 -2.78 -9.50 23.49
CA ALA A 185 -2.21 -8.34 24.13
C ALA A 185 -2.00 -8.60 25.62
N LYS A 186 -0.84 -8.19 26.15
CA LYS A 186 -0.52 -8.29 27.58
C LYS A 186 0.03 -6.96 28.09
N PRO A 187 -0.28 -6.53 29.32
CA PRO A 187 0.36 -5.35 29.91
C PRO A 187 1.88 -5.46 29.88
N THR A 188 2.54 -4.34 29.58
CA THR A 188 4.00 -4.22 29.65
C THR A 188 4.34 -2.99 30.47
N GLU A 189 5.11 -3.17 31.54
CA GLU A 189 5.67 -2.03 32.31
C GLU A 189 6.97 -1.52 31.67
N GLU A 190 7.68 -2.42 30.98
CA GLU A 190 8.91 -2.09 30.27
C GLU A 190 8.60 -1.10 29.13
N ASP A 191 9.30 0.04 29.13
CA ASP A 191 9.15 1.17 28.20
C ASP A 191 7.75 1.81 28.14
N ALA A 192 6.89 1.54 29.13
CA ALA A 192 5.52 2.07 29.16
C ALA A 192 5.50 3.60 29.09
N THR A 193 6.40 4.31 29.77
CA THR A 193 6.48 5.78 29.75
C THR A 193 6.91 6.32 28.39
N THR A 194 7.86 5.65 27.73
CA THR A 194 8.32 5.98 26.38
C THR A 194 7.17 5.80 25.38
N TRP A 195 6.49 4.65 25.44
CA TRP A 195 5.36 4.38 24.56
C TRP A 195 4.14 5.22 24.86
N ALA A 196 3.86 5.55 26.13
CA ALA A 196 2.78 6.47 26.49
C ALA A 196 2.99 7.88 25.91
N SER A 197 4.24 8.30 25.73
CA SER A 197 4.56 9.57 25.08
C SER A 197 4.47 9.50 23.55
N ALA A 198 4.79 8.33 22.98
CA ALA A 198 4.79 8.10 21.52
C ALA A 198 3.39 7.80 20.97
N LEU A 199 2.56 7.08 21.74
CA LEU A 199 1.17 6.80 21.44
C LEU A 199 0.34 7.95 21.99
N ALA A 200 -0.21 8.76 21.09
CA ALA A 200 -0.96 9.95 21.46
C ALA A 200 -2.31 9.92 20.75
N PRO A 201 -3.33 9.26 21.34
CA PRO A 201 -4.67 9.17 20.73
C PRO A 201 -5.30 10.54 20.43
N ASP A 202 -4.92 11.58 21.18
CA ASP A 202 -5.49 12.93 21.03
C ASP A 202 -4.55 13.96 20.38
N ARG A 203 -3.32 13.56 20.01
CA ARG A 203 -2.43 14.45 19.23
C ARG A 203 -2.55 14.11 17.75
N ALA A 204 -2.75 15.14 16.93
CA ALA A 204 -2.54 15.01 15.49
C ALA A 204 -1.11 14.50 15.25
N ARG A 205 -0.97 13.35 14.60
CA ARG A 205 0.35 12.79 14.30
C ARG A 205 1.07 13.75 13.36
N ILE A 206 2.32 14.07 13.70
CA ILE A 206 3.23 14.80 12.83
C ILE A 206 3.37 13.98 11.55
N THR A 207 3.23 14.66 10.41
CA THR A 207 3.31 14.14 9.04
C THR A 207 4.37 13.06 8.89
N SER A 208 4.03 11.94 8.23
CA SER A 208 5.01 10.96 7.79
C SER A 208 6.16 11.68 7.07
N PRO A 209 7.43 11.39 7.39
CA PRO A 209 8.55 11.96 6.66
C PRO A 209 8.32 11.77 5.16
N GLY A 210 8.45 12.84 4.38
CA GLY A 210 8.27 12.76 2.93
C GLY A 210 9.20 11.71 2.35
N ALA A 211 8.72 10.94 1.38
CA ALA A 211 9.55 9.94 0.69
C ALA A 211 10.52 10.57 -0.33
N THR A 212 10.65 11.90 -0.35
CA THR A 212 11.64 12.59 -1.17
C THR A 212 12.38 13.65 -0.38
N ALA A 213 13.65 13.88 -0.73
CA ALA A 213 14.51 14.89 -0.13
C ALA A 213 15.50 15.46 -1.16
N SER A 214 16.07 16.63 -0.88
CA SER A 214 17.14 17.20 -1.72
C SER A 214 18.47 16.46 -1.56
N GLN A 215 18.63 15.67 -0.50
CA GLN A 215 19.80 14.88 -0.19
C GLN A 215 19.43 13.59 0.56
N ALA A 216 20.28 12.57 0.47
CA ALA A 216 20.10 11.30 1.15
C ALA A 216 21.44 10.64 1.46
N THR A 217 21.53 9.87 2.56
CA THR A 217 22.73 9.13 2.92
C THR A 217 22.84 7.82 2.15
N LEU A 218 24.08 7.43 1.86
CA LEU A 218 24.46 6.14 1.27
C LEU A 218 25.09 5.27 2.37
N GLY A 219 25.05 3.95 2.18
CA GLY A 219 25.59 2.96 3.13
C GLY A 219 27.09 3.07 3.36
N SER A 220 27.81 3.69 2.43
CA SER A 220 29.24 4.01 2.54
C SER A 220 29.57 5.15 3.50
N GLY A 221 28.56 5.84 4.06
CA GLY A 221 28.73 7.09 4.82
C GLY A 221 28.85 8.34 3.94
N GLU A 222 28.87 8.17 2.62
CA GLU A 222 28.70 9.24 1.64
C GLU A 222 27.24 9.72 1.61
N ARG A 223 26.96 10.81 0.89
CA ARG A 223 25.60 11.24 0.59
C ARG A 223 25.43 11.55 -0.89
N VAL A 224 24.21 11.43 -1.37
CA VAL A 224 23.79 11.88 -2.69
C VAL A 224 22.94 13.13 -2.55
N GLU A 225 23.15 14.11 -3.42
CA GLU A 225 22.45 15.38 -3.44
C GLU A 225 21.93 15.70 -4.84
N VAL A 226 20.78 16.34 -4.90
CA VAL A 226 20.26 16.92 -6.14
C VAL A 226 20.56 18.42 -6.14
N ARG A 227 21.47 18.86 -7.01
CA ARG A 227 21.92 20.25 -7.12
C ARG A 227 21.43 20.92 -8.38
N ALA A 228 21.23 22.24 -8.31
CA ALA A 228 21.01 23.04 -9.51
C ALA A 228 22.24 22.96 -10.42
N ARG A 229 22.03 23.06 -11.74
CA ARG A 229 23.15 23.05 -12.67
C ARG A 229 24.00 24.33 -12.56
N PRO A 230 25.32 24.24 -12.82
CA PRO A 230 26.18 25.41 -12.95
C PRO A 230 25.67 26.39 -14.02
N ALA A 231 26.08 27.66 -13.89
CA ALA A 231 25.77 28.73 -14.85
C ALA A 231 24.27 28.99 -15.08
N GLY A 232 23.40 28.60 -14.15
CA GLY A 232 21.96 28.90 -14.21
C GLY A 232 21.17 28.12 -15.26
N ALA A 233 21.76 27.07 -15.85
CA ALA A 233 21.05 26.23 -16.80
C ALA A 233 19.86 25.52 -16.09
N PRO A 234 18.71 25.35 -16.77
CA PRO A 234 17.53 24.74 -16.16
C PRO A 234 17.78 23.26 -15.81
N GLY A 235 17.09 22.80 -14.77
CA GLY A 235 17.15 21.44 -14.26
C GLY A 235 18.18 21.24 -13.14
N ARG A 236 18.27 20.00 -12.69
CA ARG A 236 19.09 19.56 -11.57
C ARG A 236 19.90 18.33 -11.96
N VAL A 237 21.04 18.15 -11.30
CA VAL A 237 21.96 17.03 -11.49
C VAL A 237 22.21 16.33 -10.16
N LEU A 238 22.56 15.05 -10.24
CA LEU A 238 22.98 14.29 -9.08
C LEU A 238 24.47 14.50 -8.80
N VAL A 239 24.79 14.64 -7.52
CA VAL A 239 26.15 14.80 -7.03
C VAL A 239 26.35 13.89 -5.84
N ARG A 240 27.44 13.14 -5.83
CA ARG A 240 27.91 12.37 -4.69
C ARG A 240 28.81 13.27 -3.86
N VAL A 241 28.56 13.33 -2.56
CA VAL A 241 29.40 14.03 -1.61
C VAL A 241 30.08 12.99 -0.73
N THR A 242 31.40 12.93 -0.86
CA THR A 242 32.25 12.02 -0.08
C THR A 242 32.31 12.44 1.39
N ALA A 243 32.82 11.56 2.26
CA ALA A 243 32.89 11.82 3.70
C ALA A 243 33.74 13.06 4.08
N ASP A 244 34.71 13.43 3.23
CA ASP A 244 35.53 14.65 3.35
C ASP A 244 34.83 15.92 2.81
N GLY A 245 33.59 15.81 2.34
CA GLY A 245 32.79 16.91 1.80
C GLY A 245 33.03 17.23 0.32
N ARG A 246 33.90 16.48 -0.38
CA ARG A 246 34.14 16.70 -1.81
C ARG A 246 32.92 16.30 -2.64
N ALA A 247 32.51 17.18 -3.55
CA ALA A 247 31.36 16.99 -4.43
C ALA A 247 31.81 16.45 -5.80
N ILE A 248 31.28 15.30 -6.21
CA ILE A 248 31.59 14.60 -7.46
C ILE A 248 30.29 14.38 -8.24
N PRO A 249 30.15 14.91 -9.47
CA PRO A 249 28.97 14.67 -10.29
C PRO A 249 28.72 13.17 -10.54
N ILE A 250 27.47 12.74 -10.44
CA ILE A 250 27.04 11.37 -10.77
C ILE A 250 26.51 11.38 -12.21
N GLY A 251 27.43 11.24 -13.17
CA GLY A 251 27.12 11.28 -14.60
C GLY A 251 26.65 12.65 -15.10
N GLY A 252 25.95 12.65 -16.24
CA GLY A 252 25.49 13.85 -16.94
C GLY A 252 23.97 13.99 -17.05
N ALA A 253 23.20 13.10 -16.42
CA ALA A 253 21.74 13.14 -16.48
C ALA A 253 21.19 14.41 -15.82
N VAL A 254 20.21 15.04 -16.48
CA VAL A 254 19.56 16.27 -16.02
C VAL A 254 18.08 16.00 -15.78
N PHE A 255 17.60 16.38 -14.61
CA PHE A 255 16.23 16.14 -14.16
C PHE A 255 15.51 17.44 -13.82
N GLN A 256 14.21 17.53 -14.11
CA GLN A 256 13.42 18.73 -13.84
C GLN A 256 12.72 18.60 -12.49
N GLN A 257 12.84 19.61 -11.63
CA GLN A 257 12.28 19.60 -10.26
C GLN A 257 12.63 18.34 -9.45
N ALA A 258 13.85 17.83 -9.61
CA ALA A 258 14.23 16.55 -9.01
C ALA A 258 14.40 16.58 -7.48
N ALA A 259 14.09 15.43 -6.88
CA ALA A 259 14.39 15.06 -5.51
C ALA A 259 14.84 13.59 -5.45
N VAL A 260 15.71 13.27 -4.50
CA VAL A 260 16.11 11.88 -4.20
C VAL A 260 14.97 11.21 -3.45
N VAL A 261 14.63 9.98 -3.82
CA VAL A 261 13.66 9.18 -3.06
C VAL A 261 14.35 8.58 -1.83
N VAL A 262 13.73 8.69 -0.66
CA VAL A 262 14.33 8.33 0.63
C VAL A 262 13.45 7.41 1.47
N ASP A 263 14.11 6.57 2.26
CA ASP A 263 13.51 5.88 3.41
C ASP A 263 14.23 6.35 4.69
N GLY A 264 13.56 7.23 5.44
CA GLY A 264 14.20 8.01 6.49
C GLY A 264 15.33 8.88 5.90
N PRO A 265 16.57 8.81 6.42
CA PRO A 265 17.68 9.58 5.86
C PRO A 265 18.34 8.90 4.64
N ARG A 266 18.05 7.63 4.37
CA ARG A 266 18.79 6.82 3.39
C ARG A 266 18.22 6.93 1.99
N ALA A 267 19.09 6.89 0.99
CA ALA A 267 18.71 6.88 -0.41
C ALA A 267 18.09 5.52 -0.79
N VAL A 268 16.95 5.55 -1.47
CA VAL A 268 16.33 4.35 -2.04
C VAL A 268 17.15 3.86 -3.24
N GLY A 269 17.45 2.56 -3.27
CA GLY A 269 18.22 1.91 -4.34
C GLY A 269 19.71 1.72 -4.06
N ASP A 270 20.24 2.30 -2.98
CA ASP A 270 21.68 2.31 -2.67
C ASP A 270 22.26 0.89 -2.56
N GLY A 271 21.54 -0.03 -1.91
CA GLY A 271 21.93 -1.45 -1.83
C GLY A 271 22.04 -2.16 -3.18
N ALA A 272 21.37 -1.64 -4.22
CA ALA A 272 21.45 -2.12 -5.61
C ALA A 272 22.49 -1.34 -6.44
N GLY A 273 23.29 -0.47 -5.81
CA GLY A 273 24.26 0.38 -6.51
C GLY A 273 23.60 1.47 -7.36
N SER A 274 22.37 1.86 -7.04
CA SER A 274 21.60 2.87 -7.75
C SER A 274 20.99 3.88 -6.78
N VAL A 275 20.41 4.96 -7.30
CA VAL A 275 19.55 5.86 -6.54
C VAL A 275 18.31 6.15 -7.35
N LEU A 276 17.16 6.19 -6.68
CA LEU A 276 15.91 6.58 -7.30
C LEU A 276 15.69 8.10 -7.19
N VAL A 277 15.36 8.72 -8.32
CA VAL A 277 15.09 10.16 -8.43
C VAL A 277 13.64 10.35 -8.85
N ALA A 278 12.89 11.11 -8.06
CA ALA A 278 11.59 11.64 -8.47
C ALA A 278 11.78 12.96 -9.19
N HIS A 279 11.16 13.15 -10.35
CA HIS A 279 11.30 14.35 -11.16
C HIS A 279 10.07 14.56 -12.07
N ASN A 280 9.99 15.75 -12.67
CA ASN A 280 9.04 16.02 -13.75
C ASN A 280 9.55 15.44 -15.06
N ARG A 281 8.63 14.99 -15.93
CA ARG A 281 8.97 14.41 -17.24
C ARG A 281 9.72 15.40 -18.14
N SER A 282 9.39 16.68 -18.08
CA SER A 282 10.15 17.73 -18.77
C SER A 282 9.96 19.11 -18.12
N VAL A 283 10.56 20.14 -18.70
CA VAL A 283 10.35 21.53 -18.26
C VAL A 283 8.93 22.03 -18.55
N ASN A 284 8.27 21.43 -19.55
CA ASN A 284 6.92 21.79 -19.99
C ASN A 284 5.86 20.74 -19.62
N ASP A 285 6.26 19.64 -18.96
CA ASP A 285 5.38 18.56 -18.54
C ASP A 285 5.64 18.27 -17.06
N THR A 286 4.72 18.74 -16.21
CA THR A 286 4.75 18.56 -14.76
C THR A 286 4.31 17.17 -14.31
N GLY A 287 4.01 16.26 -15.25
CA GLY A 287 3.77 14.86 -14.94
C GLY A 287 4.96 14.25 -14.21
N ALA A 288 4.68 13.45 -13.19
CA ALA A 288 5.71 12.83 -12.36
C ALA A 288 6.36 11.63 -13.09
N ALA A 289 7.65 11.43 -12.82
CA ALA A 289 8.44 10.31 -13.27
C ALA A 289 9.45 9.90 -12.18
N LEU A 290 9.81 8.62 -12.20
CA LEU A 290 10.85 8.03 -11.38
C LEU A 290 11.96 7.52 -12.29
N SER A 291 13.20 7.88 -12.01
CA SER A 291 14.38 7.37 -12.71
C SER A 291 15.32 6.68 -11.75
N ALA A 292 15.69 5.43 -12.04
CA ALA A 292 16.78 4.72 -11.36
C ALA A 292 18.10 5.13 -12.03
N VAL A 293 19.04 5.65 -11.23
CA VAL A 293 20.33 6.14 -11.71
C VAL A 293 21.44 5.31 -11.09
N SER A 294 22.29 4.68 -11.91
CA SER A 294 23.45 3.95 -11.43
C SER A 294 24.39 4.91 -10.69
N LEU A 295 24.74 4.57 -9.45
CA LEU A 295 25.67 5.35 -8.66
C LEU A 295 27.10 5.28 -9.24
N ALA A 296 27.44 4.19 -9.95
CA ALA A 296 28.77 3.97 -10.52
C ALA A 296 28.99 4.77 -11.81
N THR A 297 28.00 4.81 -12.70
CA THR A 297 28.15 5.42 -14.04
C THR A 297 27.38 6.72 -14.20
N GLY A 298 26.38 6.96 -13.34
CA GLY A 298 25.39 8.02 -13.50
C GLY A 298 24.46 7.85 -14.69
N ALA A 299 24.45 6.68 -15.32
CA ALA A 299 23.48 6.34 -16.36
C ALA A 299 22.10 6.06 -15.75
N VAL A 300 21.04 6.49 -16.42
CA VAL A 300 19.66 6.12 -16.08
C VAL A 300 19.44 4.68 -16.55
N THR A 301 19.24 3.75 -15.61
CA THR A 301 19.06 2.31 -15.88
C THR A 301 17.59 1.96 -16.13
N GLY A 302 16.68 2.80 -15.64
CA GLY A 302 15.25 2.67 -15.89
C GLY A 302 14.53 3.98 -15.58
N SER A 303 13.46 4.25 -16.32
CA SER A 303 12.58 5.39 -16.07
C SER A 303 11.14 4.94 -16.18
N LEU A 304 10.31 5.38 -15.25
CA LEU A 304 8.90 5.05 -15.19
C LEU A 304 8.08 6.31 -14.96
N THR A 305 7.09 6.51 -15.79
CA THR A 305 6.06 7.53 -15.57
C THR A 305 5.15 7.11 -14.43
N VAL A 306 4.88 8.02 -13.50
CA VAL A 306 3.99 7.77 -12.36
C VAL A 306 2.90 8.83 -12.26
N ASP A 307 1.82 8.48 -11.56
CA ASP A 307 0.65 9.33 -11.32
C ASP A 307 0.90 10.44 -10.30
N SER A 308 1.85 10.23 -9.37
CA SER A 308 2.23 11.23 -8.37
C SER A 308 3.64 10.99 -7.84
N ALA A 309 4.17 11.95 -7.08
CA ALA A 309 5.41 11.77 -6.33
C ALA A 309 5.25 10.63 -5.29
N PRO A 310 6.31 9.86 -5.00
CA PRO A 310 6.21 8.77 -4.05
C PRO A 310 5.85 9.31 -2.66
N ALA A 311 4.91 8.65 -2.01
CA ALA A 311 4.44 9.01 -0.68
C ALA A 311 5.15 8.20 0.42
N LYS A 312 5.56 6.97 0.10
CA LYS A 312 6.30 6.07 1.00
C LYS A 312 7.20 5.15 0.19
N ALA A 313 8.35 4.80 0.77
CA ALA A 313 9.21 3.72 0.32
C ALA A 313 9.45 2.72 1.46
N ILE A 314 9.58 1.44 1.13
CA ILE A 314 9.95 0.37 2.07
C ILE A 314 10.96 -0.58 1.41
N ALA A 315 12.01 -0.95 2.14
CA ALA A 315 12.92 -2.01 1.72
C ALA A 315 12.24 -3.39 1.83
N LEU A 316 12.52 -4.26 0.86
CA LEU A 316 12.10 -5.65 0.88
C LEU A 316 13.21 -6.54 1.47
N PRO A 317 12.86 -7.62 2.19
CA PRO A 317 13.83 -8.60 2.67
C PRO A 317 14.74 -9.18 1.57
N GLY A 318 14.21 -9.39 0.36
CA GLY A 318 14.95 -9.86 -0.81
C GLY A 318 15.85 -8.82 -1.48
N GLY A 319 16.02 -7.62 -0.90
CA GLY A 319 16.95 -6.60 -1.40
C GLY A 319 16.37 -5.61 -2.42
N GLY A 320 15.09 -5.73 -2.77
CA GLY A 320 14.36 -4.73 -3.55
C GLY A 320 13.85 -3.56 -2.70
N THR A 321 13.26 -2.56 -3.34
CA THR A 321 12.52 -1.48 -2.66
C THR A 321 11.18 -1.27 -3.33
N VAL A 322 10.13 -1.08 -2.54
CA VAL A 322 8.79 -0.77 -3.05
C VAL A 322 8.41 0.63 -2.67
N LEU A 323 7.77 1.32 -3.60
CA LEU A 323 7.31 2.68 -3.46
C LEU A 323 5.81 2.75 -3.73
N ALA A 324 5.09 3.46 -2.89
CA ALA A 324 3.70 3.82 -3.14
C ALA A 324 3.62 5.22 -3.76
N THR A 325 3.00 5.32 -4.93
CA THR A 325 2.45 6.58 -5.47
C THR A 325 0.98 6.65 -5.08
N ARG A 326 0.16 7.49 -5.75
CA ARG A 326 -1.26 7.62 -5.41
C ARG A 326 -2.06 6.42 -5.93
N GLU A 327 -1.73 5.86 -7.09
CA GLU A 327 -2.47 4.73 -7.69
C GLU A 327 -1.61 3.49 -7.96
N THR A 328 -0.29 3.63 -7.87
CA THR A 328 0.65 2.63 -8.37
C THR A 328 1.64 2.22 -7.28
N LEU A 329 2.00 0.94 -7.28
CA LEU A 329 3.21 0.48 -6.62
C LEU A 329 4.34 0.39 -7.63
N VAL A 330 5.48 0.97 -7.29
CA VAL A 330 6.69 0.86 -8.08
C VAL A 330 7.68 0.00 -7.32
N VAL A 331 8.22 -1.02 -7.98
CA VAL A 331 9.24 -1.90 -7.42
C VAL A 331 10.55 -1.59 -8.11
N LEU A 332 11.56 -1.21 -7.32
CA LEU A 332 12.94 -1.16 -7.72
C LEU A 332 13.58 -2.51 -7.37
N GLY A 333 13.89 -3.30 -8.39
CA GLY A 333 14.59 -4.57 -8.24
C GLY A 333 16.04 -4.36 -7.81
N ALA A 334 16.64 -5.42 -7.25
CA ALA A 334 18.06 -5.42 -6.88
C ALA A 334 19.01 -5.29 -8.10
N ASP A 335 18.48 -5.52 -9.30
CA ASP A 335 19.13 -5.31 -10.60
C ASP A 335 19.04 -3.86 -11.10
N GLY A 336 18.35 -2.98 -10.37
CA GLY A 336 18.15 -1.58 -10.74
C GLY A 336 17.04 -1.34 -11.77
N HIS A 337 16.22 -2.35 -12.08
CA HIS A 337 15.05 -2.20 -12.94
C HIS A 337 13.81 -1.74 -12.17
N LEU A 338 13.00 -0.90 -12.83
CA LEU A 338 11.73 -0.41 -12.30
C LEU A 338 10.57 -1.18 -12.93
N THR A 339 9.68 -1.69 -12.10
CA THR A 339 8.41 -2.27 -12.53
C THR A 339 7.26 -1.58 -11.82
N ALA A 340 6.12 -1.45 -12.49
CA ALA A 340 4.93 -0.80 -11.97
C ALA A 340 3.80 -1.81 -11.84
N SER A 341 3.03 -1.73 -10.76
CA SER A 341 1.84 -2.52 -10.53
C SER A 341 0.71 -1.63 -10.09
N ARG A 342 -0.41 -1.66 -10.80
CA ARG A 342 -1.63 -0.96 -10.40
C ARG A 342 -2.33 -1.76 -9.29
N ILE A 343 -2.79 -1.08 -8.25
CA ILE A 343 -3.53 -1.69 -7.15
C ILE A 343 -5.03 -1.48 -7.36
N GLY A 344 -5.85 -2.43 -6.91
CA GLY A 344 -7.30 -2.34 -7.06
C GLY A 344 -7.82 -2.53 -8.48
N ALA A 345 -6.97 -3.02 -9.40
CA ALA A 345 -7.38 -3.42 -10.76
C ALA A 345 -8.30 -4.66 -10.75
N THR A 346 -8.37 -5.41 -9.65
CA THR A 346 -9.33 -6.51 -9.53
C THR A 346 -10.72 -5.99 -9.16
N ASP A 347 -11.73 -6.46 -9.88
CA ASP A 347 -13.12 -6.14 -9.62
C ASP A 347 -13.67 -6.83 -8.35
N PHE A 348 -14.94 -6.56 -8.00
CA PHE A 348 -15.61 -7.19 -6.85
C PHE A 348 -15.61 -8.73 -6.90
N PHE A 349 -15.57 -9.31 -8.10
CA PHE A 349 -15.54 -10.74 -8.34
C PHE A 349 -14.10 -11.29 -8.48
N GLY A 350 -13.09 -10.45 -8.27
CA GLY A 350 -11.68 -10.82 -8.39
C GLY A 350 -11.17 -10.91 -9.83
N ASN A 351 -11.93 -10.46 -10.84
CA ASN A 351 -11.42 -10.45 -12.22
C ASN A 351 -10.49 -9.25 -12.42
N PRO A 352 -9.35 -9.42 -13.12
CA PRO A 352 -8.54 -8.29 -13.53
C PRO A 352 -9.31 -7.38 -14.50
N THR A 353 -9.24 -6.06 -14.29
CA THR A 353 -9.56 -5.04 -15.29
C THR A 353 -8.50 -5.00 -16.37
#